data_AF-A0A497HRD6-F1
#
_entry.id   AF-A0A497HRD6-F1
#
_cell.length_a   1.000
_cell.length_b   1.000
_cell.length_c   1.000
_cell.angle_alpha   90.00
_cell.angle_beta   90.00
_cell.angle_gamma   90.00
#
_symmetry.space_group_name_H-M   'P 1'
#
loop_
_entity.id
_entity.type
_entity.pdbx_description
1 polymer ?
#
loop_
_entity_poly.entity_id
_entity_poly.type
_entity_poly.pdbx_seq_one_letter_code
_entity_poly.pdbx_strand_id
1 'polypeptide(L)' 'MEEPICRIEITEEDDGELLATVQSELGGLREYKARDIETLLKILVNELQDEIDFAVASMNEEEGSLY' A
#
# COMPACT_ATOMS: atom_id res chain seq x y z
N MET A 1 16.91 -5.37 13.35
CA MET A 1 15.55 -5.68 12.87
C MET A 1 15.21 -4.54 11.95
N GLU A 2 14.95 -4.82 10.68
CA GLU A 2 14.42 -3.82 9.76
C GLU A 2 12.98 -3.51 10.17
N GLU A 3 12.63 -2.22 10.20
CA GLU A 3 11.26 -1.79 10.46
C GLU A 3 10.39 -2.09 9.22
N PRO A 4 9.16 -2.60 9.40
CA PRO A 4 8.29 -2.89 8.27
C PRO A 4 7.89 -1.57 7.58
N ILE A 5 8.13 -1.49 6.27
CA ILE A 5 7.78 -0.32 5.44
C ILE A 5 6.27 -0.12 5.26
N CYS A 6 5.48 -1.16 5.57
CA CYS A 6 4.04 -1.17 5.43
C CYS A 6 3.43 -2.20 6.40
N ARG A 7 2.29 -1.86 7.00
CA ARG A 7 1.42 -2.76 7.76
C ARG A 7 0.08 -2.88 7.05
N ILE A 8 -0.40 -4.11 6.90
CA ILE A 8 -1.70 -4.41 6.30
C ILE A 8 -2.48 -5.27 7.28
N GLU A 9 -3.70 -4.85 7.61
CA GLU A 9 -4.64 -5.59 8.43
C GLU A 9 -5.89 -5.86 7.60
N ILE A 10 -6.32 -7.12 7.54
CA ILE A 10 -7.53 -7.52 6.80
C ILE A 10 -8.54 -8.08 7.80
N THR A 11 -9.73 -7.51 7.81
CA THR A 11 -10.85 -7.89 8.68
C THR A 11 -12.11 -8.11 7.86
N GLU A 12 -12.94 -9.07 8.25
CA GLU A 12 -14.29 -9.22 7.71
C GLU A 12 -15.25 -8.30 8.48
N GLU A 13 -16.07 -7.54 7.77
CA GLU A 13 -17.13 -6.68 8.33
C GLU A 13 -18.47 -7.44 8.42
N ASP A 14 -19.41 -6.90 9.20
CA ASP A 14 -20.71 -7.56 9.47
C ASP A 14 -21.58 -7.81 8.20
N ASP A 15 -21.35 -7.07 7.11
CA ASP A 15 -22.06 -7.25 5.81
C ASP A 15 -21.42 -8.34 4.93
N GLY A 16 -20.34 -9.00 5.40
CA GLY A 16 -19.57 -10.01 4.66
C GLY A 16 -18.58 -9.42 3.66
N GLU A 17 -18.33 -8.11 3.71
CA GLU A 17 -17.24 -7.47 2.97
C GLU A 17 -15.92 -7.58 3.74
N LEU A 18 -14.82 -7.64 3.01
CA LEU A 18 -13.47 -7.59 3.56
C LEU A 18 -12.98 -6.14 3.55
N LEU A 19 -12.51 -5.66 4.69
CA LEU A 19 -11.84 -4.38 4.87
C LEU A 19 -10.34 -4.63 5.04
N ALA A 20 -9.52 -4.02 4.19
CA ALA A 20 -8.09 -3.91 4.38
C ALA A 20 -7.71 -2.51 4.85
N THR A 21 -7.01 -2.41 5.98
CA THR A 21 -6.39 -1.20 6.48
C THR A 21 -4.90 -1.26 6.19
N VAL A 22 -4.40 -0.33 5.39
CA VAL A 22 -2.99 -0.21 5.00
C VAL A 22 -2.39 1.02 5.67
N GLN A 23 -1.30 0.82 6.40
CA GLN A 23 -0.48 1.89 6.97
C GLN A 23 0.93 1.79 6.42
N SER A 24 1.32 2.72 5.55
CA SER A 24 2.70 2.85 5.06
C SER A 24 3.27 4.23 5.36
N GLU A 25 4.60 4.36 5.28
CA GLU A 25 5.27 5.64 5.54
C GLU A 25 4.99 6.69 4.45
N LEU A 26 4.99 6.27 3.18
CA LEU A 26 4.77 7.14 2.02
C LEU A 26 3.29 7.46 1.81
N GLY A 27 2.43 6.48 2.08
CA GLY A 27 1.02 6.52 1.75
C GLY A 27 0.08 6.89 2.89
N GLY A 28 0.58 6.88 4.13
CA GLY A 28 -0.24 7.06 5.31
C GLY A 28 -1.24 5.92 5.52
N LEU A 29 -2.38 6.24 6.15
CA LEU A 29 -3.47 5.31 6.45
C LEU A 29 -4.50 5.28 5.31
N ARG A 30 -4.79 4.10 4.77
CA ARG A 30 -5.79 3.89 3.71
C ARG A 30 -6.63 2.66 3.99
N GLU A 31 -7.86 2.68 3.47
CA GLU A 31 -8.82 1.61 3.64
C GLU A 31 -9.38 1.17 2.28
N TYR A 32 -9.43 -0.14 2.06
CA TYR A 32 -9.95 -0.75 0.84
C TYR A 32 -10.98 -1.81 1.20
N LYS A 33 -12.06 -1.89 0.42
CA LYS A 33 -13.12 -2.87 0.62
C LYS A 33 -13.35 -3.72 -0.62
N ALA A 34 -13.58 -5.00 -0.42
CA ALA A 34 -14.05 -5.89 -1.48
C ALA A 34 -14.85 -7.06 -0.91
N ARG A 35 -15.71 -7.66 -1.74
CA ARG A 35 -16.52 -8.84 -1.36
C ARG A 35 -15.76 -10.16 -1.44
N ASP A 36 -14.61 -10.17 -2.09
CA ASP A 36 -13.78 -11.35 -2.26
C ASP A 36 -12.30 -11.01 -2.07
N ILE A 37 -11.57 -11.97 -1.52
CA ILE A 37 -10.16 -11.78 -1.16
C ILE A 37 -9.27 -11.56 -2.38
N GLU A 38 -9.61 -12.15 -3.54
CA GLU A 38 -8.80 -12.01 -4.75
C GLU A 38 -8.86 -10.57 -5.29
N THR A 39 -10.04 -9.97 -5.30
CA THR A 39 -10.23 -8.56 -5.67
C THR A 39 -9.52 -7.65 -4.68
N LEU A 40 -9.66 -7.89 -3.37
CA LEU A 40 -8.98 -7.10 -2.35
C LEU A 40 -7.46 -7.14 -2.52
N LEU A 41 -6.89 -8.33 -2.69
CA LEU A 41 -5.44 -8.51 -2.89
C LEU A 41 -4.95 -7.83 -4.17
N LYS A 42 -5.71 -7.88 -5.27
CA LYS A 42 -5.36 -7.16 -6.51
C LYS A 42 -5.31 -5.65 -6.29
N ILE A 43 -6.28 -5.10 -5.57
CA ILE A 43 -6.28 -3.66 -5.23
C ILE A 43 -5.03 -3.34 -4.42
N LEU A 44 -4.78 -4.07 -3.34
CA LEU A 44 -3.63 -3.85 -2.45
C LEU A 44 -2.29 -3.93 -3.20
N VAL A 45 -2.12 -4.93 -4.06
CA VAL A 45 -0.88 -5.10 -4.83
C VAL A 45 -0.65 -3.94 -5.80
N ASN A 46 -1.67 -3.51 -6.53
CA ASN A 46 -1.52 -2.39 -7.47
C ASN A 46 -1.17 -1.10 -6.72
N GLU A 47 -1.90 -0.77 -5.65
CA GLU A 47 -1.67 0.45 -4.88
C GLU A 47 -0.27 0.49 -4.24
N LEU A 48 0.18 -0.64 -3.69
CA LEU A 48 1.52 -0.72 -3.10
C LEU A 48 2.61 -0.69 -4.17
N GLN A 49 2.36 -1.26 -5.35
CA GLN A 49 3.31 -1.20 -6.45
C GLN A 49 3.48 0.23 -6.96
N ASP A 50 2.37 0.95 -7.20
CA ASP A 50 2.40 2.35 -7.61
C ASP A 50 3.13 3.23 -6.59
N GLU A 51 2.91 2.99 -5.29
CA GLU A 51 3.61 3.71 -4.21
C GLU A 51 5.12 3.45 -4.21
N ILE A 52 5.54 2.19 -4.38
CA ILE A 52 6.95 1.83 -4.44
C ILE A 52 7.60 2.44 -5.68
N ASP A 53 6.95 2.36 -6.84
CA ASP A 53 7.46 2.92 -8.08
C ASP A 53 7.60 4.45 -7.99
N PHE A 54 6.64 5.13 -7.36
CA PHE A 54 6.72 6.56 -7.08
C PHE A 54 7.89 6.92 -6.15
N ALA A 55 8.09 6.14 -5.09
CA ALA A 55 9.19 6.36 -4.16
C ALA A 55 10.56 6.16 -4.83
N VAL A 56 10.71 5.08 -5.61
CA VAL A 56 11.92 4.81 -6.38
C VAL A 56 12.19 5.92 -7.39
N ALA A 57 11.16 6.41 -8.12
CA ALA A 57 11.31 7.51 -9.05
C ALA A 57 11.79 8.80 -8.36
N SER A 58 11.17 9.15 -7.24
CA SER A 58 11.51 10.35 -6.46
C SER A 58 12.96 10.33 -5.97
N MET A 59 13.45 9.17 -5.52
CA MET A 59 14.86 9.02 -5.09
C MET A 59 15.86 9.16 -6.24
N ASN A 60 15.51 8.72 -7.45
CA ASN A 60 16.38 8.85 -8.63
C ASN A 60 16.47 10.31 -9.13
N GLU A 61 15.43 11.12 -8.96
CA GLU A 61 15.45 12.54 -9.32
C GLU A 61 16.35 13.37 -8.39
N GLU A 62 16.46 12.99 -7.10
CA GLU A 62 17.33 13.67 -6.13
C GLU A 62 18.83 13.44 -6.40
N GLU A 63 19.23 12.27 -6.93
CA GLU A 63 20.64 12.01 -7.32
C GLU A 63 21.05 12.75 -8.60
N GLY A 64 20.10 13.13 -9.46
CA GLY A 64 20.35 13.83 -10.72
C GLY A 64 20.60 15.34 -10.59
N SER A 65 20.30 15.96 -9.45
CA SER A 65 20.43 17.41 -9.23
C SER A 65 21.75 17.84 -8.57
N LEU A 66 22.65 16.89 -8.31
CA LEU A 66 23.95 17.12 -7.65
C LEU A 66 25.12 17.35 -8.62
N TYR A 67 24.87 17.53 -9.93
CA TYR A 67 25.87 17.83 -10.95
C TYR A 67 25.47 18.98 -11.87
#